data_AF-A0A2G2VIV7-F1
#
_entry.id   AF-A0A2G2VIV7-F1
#
_cell.length_a   1.000
_cell.length_b   1.000
_cell.length_c   1.000
_cell.angle_alpha   90.00
_cell.angle_beta   90.00
_cell.angle_gamma   90.00
#
_symmetry.space_group_name_H-M   'P 1'
#
loop_
_entity.id
_entity.type
_entity.pdbx_description
1 polymer ?
#
loop_
_entity_poly.entity_id
_entity_poly.type
_entity_poly.pdbx_seq_one_letter_code
_entity_poly.pdbx_strand_id
1 'polypeptide(L)'
;MDYLAFQHGALDCVDTPSNLAFVHGAFHWVDSLLNQSVVTFSISDEVYREIPLPEGLDLVFDIMHSKQGVSVLGGMLCVYSTRIHHREYTFKLWVMNEYGVKESWNQLFTI
;
A
#
# COMPACT_ATOMS: atom_id res chain seq x y z
N MET A 1 -5.19 28.99 -12.74
CA MET A 1 -6.44 28.23 -12.89
C MET A 1 -6.39 27.10 -11.89
N ASP A 2 -6.88 27.44 -10.71
CA ASP A 2 -7.58 26.67 -9.68
C ASP A 2 -7.12 25.24 -9.37
N TYR A 3 -6.27 25.18 -8.34
CA TYR A 3 -6.24 24.09 -7.36
C TYR A 3 -7.58 24.08 -6.63
N LEU A 4 -8.38 23.01 -6.79
CA LEU A 4 -9.41 22.46 -5.87
C LEU A 4 -10.47 21.71 -6.70
N ALA A 5 -10.37 20.37 -6.76
CA ALA A 5 -11.52 19.44 -6.84
C ALA A 5 -11.02 17.99 -6.95
N PHE A 6 -10.45 17.44 -5.88
CA PHE A 6 -10.49 15.99 -5.65
C PHE A 6 -11.38 15.74 -4.45
N GLN A 7 -12.68 16.00 -4.61
CA GLN A 7 -13.69 15.49 -3.70
C GLN A 7 -15.01 15.29 -4.47
N HIS A 8 -15.57 14.08 -4.27
CA HIS A 8 -16.89 13.58 -4.65
C HIS A 8 -17.02 12.83 -5.98
N GLY A 9 -16.91 11.50 -5.85
CA GLY A 9 -17.36 10.51 -6.81
C GLY A 9 -17.39 9.12 -6.17
N ALA A 10 -17.95 9.01 -4.96
CA ALA A 10 -18.16 7.76 -4.25
C ALA A 10 -19.28 6.96 -4.93
N LEU A 11 -18.91 5.95 -5.69
CA LEU A 11 -19.74 4.77 -5.94
C LEU A 11 -19.28 3.71 -4.93
N ASP A 12 -19.89 3.74 -3.75
CA ASP A 12 -19.84 2.65 -2.78
C ASP A 12 -20.56 1.43 -3.36
N CYS A 13 -19.84 0.47 -3.94
CA CYS A 13 -20.18 -0.96 -3.95
C CYS A 13 -19.19 -1.85 -4.72
N VAL A 14 -17.89 -1.78 -4.42
CA VAL A 14 -17.04 -2.98 -4.27
C VAL A 14 -16.03 -2.62 -3.20
N ASP A 15 -15.90 -3.47 -2.20
CA ASP A 15 -14.97 -3.36 -1.08
C ASP A 15 -13.51 -3.61 -1.57
N THR A 16 -13.05 -2.81 -2.53
CA THR A 16 -11.66 -2.85 -3.01
C THR A 16 -10.83 -1.93 -2.11
N PRO A 17 -9.78 -2.46 -1.43
CA PRO A 17 -8.88 -1.62 -0.68
C PRO A 17 -8.33 -0.52 -1.60
N SER A 18 -8.12 0.68 -1.05
CA SER A 18 -7.43 1.77 -1.75
C SER A 18 -6.02 1.28 -2.11
N ASN A 19 -5.90 0.70 -3.30
CA ASN A 19 -4.65 0.12 -3.80
C ASN A 19 -3.67 1.18 -4.28
N LEU A 20 -4.03 2.47 -4.21
CA LEU A 20 -3.25 3.56 -4.77
C LEU A 20 -2.88 4.59 -3.69
N ALA A 21 -1.60 4.82 -3.49
CA ALA A 21 -1.06 5.86 -2.62
C ALA A 21 -0.25 6.88 -3.43
N PHE A 22 -0.29 8.15 -3.02
CA PHE A 22 0.50 9.21 -3.65
C PHE A 22 1.42 9.86 -2.60
N VAL A 23 2.73 9.72 -2.80
CA VAL A 23 3.76 10.24 -1.89
C VAL A 23 5.04 10.50 -2.71
N HIS A 24 5.84 11.50 -2.35
CA HIS A 24 7.09 11.84 -3.04
C HIS A 24 6.95 12.04 -4.58
N GLY A 25 5.80 12.55 -5.04
CA GLY A 25 5.56 12.82 -6.46
C GLY A 25 5.30 11.58 -7.31
N ALA A 26 5.07 10.42 -6.68
CA ALA A 26 4.81 9.16 -7.37
C ALA A 26 3.54 8.48 -6.85
N PHE A 27 2.87 7.77 -7.76
CA PHE A 27 1.81 6.82 -7.44
C PHE A 27 2.40 5.48 -7.04
N HIS A 28 1.75 4.79 -6.11
CA HIS A 28 2.20 3.53 -5.54
C HIS A 28 1.05 2.55 -5.45
N TRP A 29 1.27 1.28 -5.77
CA TRP A 29 0.31 0.19 -5.56
C TRP A 29 1.04 -1.13 -5.35
N VAL A 30 0.40 -2.11 -4.71
CA VAL A 30 0.97 -3.46 -4.61
C VAL A 30 0.73 -4.18 -5.94
N ASP A 31 1.75 -4.85 -6.48
CA ASP A 31 1.55 -5.71 -7.65
C ASP A 31 0.61 -6.87 -7.29
N SER A 32 -0.58 -6.90 -7.88
CA SER A 32 -1.60 -7.92 -7.64
C SER A 32 -1.24 -9.31 -8.18
N LEU A 33 -0.28 -9.42 -9.11
CA LEU A 33 0.07 -10.70 -9.74
C LEU A 33 1.07 -11.48 -8.90
N LEU A 34 2.13 -10.81 -8.45
CA LEU A 34 3.21 -11.47 -7.70
C LEU A 34 3.20 -11.11 -6.21
N ASN A 35 2.56 -10.00 -5.81
CA ASN A 35 2.54 -9.48 -4.44
C ASN A 35 3.93 -9.46 -3.79
N GLN A 36 4.96 -9.17 -4.58
CA GLN A 36 6.36 -9.18 -4.15
C GLN A 36 6.93 -7.76 -4.01
N SER A 37 6.29 -6.78 -4.63
CA SER A 37 6.76 -5.40 -4.66
C SER A 37 5.60 -4.38 -4.61
N VAL A 38 5.94 -3.19 -4.15
CA VAL A 38 5.17 -1.98 -4.42
C VAL A 38 5.63 -1.43 -5.76
N VAL A 39 4.73 -1.38 -6.73
CA VAL A 39 4.96 -0.72 -8.01
C VAL A 39 4.79 0.78 -7.80
N THR A 40 5.67 1.55 -8.42
CA THR A 40 5.69 3.01 -8.35
C THR A 40 5.68 3.60 -9.75
N PHE A 41 5.03 4.75 -9.90
CA PHE A 41 5.05 5.54 -11.12
C PHE A 41 5.31 7.01 -10.77
N SER A 42 6.50 7.51 -11.12
CA SER A 42 6.89 8.91 -10.93
C SER A 42 6.28 9.77 -12.03
N ILE A 43 5.58 10.84 -11.65
CA ILE A 43 5.01 11.78 -12.64
C ILE A 43 6.13 12.66 -13.25
N SER A 44 7.12 13.05 -12.44
CA SER A 44 8.21 13.93 -12.88
C SER A 44 9.10 13.28 -13.93
N ASP A 45 9.39 11.99 -13.75
CA ASP A 45 10.32 11.26 -14.60
C ASP A 45 9.60 10.32 -15.58
N GLU A 46 8.28 10.17 -15.47
CA GLU A 46 7.43 9.25 -16.25
C GLU A 46 7.93 7.78 -16.23
N VAL A 47 8.58 7.37 -15.14
CA VAL A 47 9.22 6.06 -15.00
C VAL A 47 8.50 5.19 -13.99
N TYR A 48 8.32 3.93 -14.36
CA TYR A 48 7.89 2.85 -13.47
C TYR A 48 9.09 2.25 -12.72
N ARG A 49 8.95 2.03 -11.41
CA ARG A 49 9.95 1.32 -10.60
C ARG A 49 9.25 0.39 -9.62
N GLU A 50 9.98 -0.58 -9.12
CA GLU A 50 9.50 -1.47 -8.07
C GLU A 50 10.29 -1.26 -6.78
N ILE A 51 9.58 -1.25 -5.66
CA ILE A 51 10.16 -1.23 -4.32
C ILE A 51 9.87 -2.59 -3.68
N PRO A 52 10.88 -3.35 -3.24
CA PRO A 52 10.67 -4.61 -2.56
C PRO A 52 9.85 -4.43 -1.28
N LEU A 53 9.01 -5.41 -0.98
CA LEU A 53 8.22 -5.43 0.26
C LEU A 53 9.10 -5.70 1.51
N PRO A 54 8.62 -5.33 2.70
CA PRO A 54 9.27 -5.69 3.95
C PRO A 54 9.43 -7.20 4.14
N GLU A 55 10.53 -7.61 4.75
CA GLU A 55 10.73 -8.99 5.16
C GLU A 55 9.75 -9.35 6.28
N GLY A 56 9.07 -10.50 6.16
CA GLY A 56 8.02 -10.92 7.10
C GLY A 56 6.62 -10.37 6.80
N LEU A 57 6.49 -9.51 5.79
CA LEU A 57 5.21 -9.22 5.15
C LEU A 57 4.88 -10.34 4.16
N ASP A 58 4.22 -11.37 4.67
CA ASP A 58 3.69 -12.43 3.83
C ASP A 58 2.37 -11.93 3.22
N LEU A 59 2.36 -11.68 1.91
CA LEU A 59 1.16 -11.31 1.16
C LEU A 59 0.53 -12.56 0.58
N VAL A 60 -0.09 -13.38 1.45
CA VAL A 60 -0.86 -14.54 1.01
C VAL A 60 -2.12 -14.03 0.31
N PHE A 61 -2.25 -14.38 -0.96
CA PHE A 61 -3.43 -14.09 -1.75
C PHE A 61 -4.53 -15.10 -1.41
N ASP A 62 -5.23 -14.84 -0.32
CA ASP A 62 -6.48 -15.49 0.01
C ASP A 62 -7.58 -14.43 -0.14
N ILE A 63 -8.13 -14.29 -1.34
CA ILE A 63 -9.12 -13.24 -1.65
C ILE A 63 -10.33 -13.28 -0.71
N MET A 64 -10.63 -14.45 -0.10
CA MET A 64 -11.72 -14.59 0.86
C MET A 64 -11.36 -14.13 2.27
N HIS A 65 -10.09 -14.22 2.65
CA HIS A 65 -9.66 -14.06 4.03
C HIS A 65 -8.49 -13.10 4.23
N SER A 66 -7.98 -12.47 3.18
CA SER A 66 -6.93 -11.46 3.26
C SER A 66 -7.26 -10.23 2.42
N LYS A 67 -6.80 -9.07 2.92
CA LYS A 67 -6.72 -7.83 2.14
C LYS A 67 -5.35 -7.24 2.37
N GLN A 68 -4.84 -6.54 1.37
CA GLN A 68 -3.55 -5.89 1.42
C GLN A 68 -3.58 -4.65 0.54
N GLY A 69 -2.70 -3.71 0.81
CA GLY A 69 -2.62 -2.50 0.03
C GLY A 69 -1.55 -1.55 0.52
N VAL A 70 -1.53 -0.38 -0.09
CA VAL A 70 -0.68 0.74 0.30
C VAL A 70 -1.50 1.82 1.00
N SER A 71 -0.84 2.64 1.81
CA SER A 71 -1.42 3.82 2.43
C SER A 71 -0.33 4.87 2.65
N VAL A 72 -0.71 6.05 3.16
CA VAL A 72 0.21 7.12 3.54
C VAL A 72 -0.05 7.50 5.00
N LEU A 73 0.98 7.46 5.83
CA LEU A 73 0.93 7.87 7.23
C LEU A 73 2.00 8.92 7.50
N GLY A 74 1.60 10.15 7.86
CA GLY A 74 2.55 11.22 8.15
C GLY A 74 3.47 11.57 6.98
N GLY A 75 3.02 11.37 5.74
CA GLY A 75 3.84 11.55 4.54
C GLY A 75 4.78 10.38 4.23
N MET A 76 4.72 9.28 4.97
CA MET A 76 5.51 8.07 4.72
C MET A 76 4.67 7.03 3.97
N LEU A 77 5.29 6.34 3.02
CA LEU A 77 4.67 5.21 2.34
C LEU A 77 4.45 4.06 3.32
N CYS A 78 3.25 3.48 3.30
CA CYS A 78 2.91 2.34 4.13
C CYS A 78 2.44 1.17 3.27
N VAL A 79 2.68 -0.04 3.76
CA VAL A 79 2.01 -1.26 3.29
C VAL A 79 1.30 -1.90 4.47
N TYR A 80 0.12 -2.47 4.20
CA TYR A 80 -0.64 -3.17 5.23
C TYR A 80 -1.17 -4.50 4.72
N SER A 81 -1.43 -5.40 5.67
CA SER A 81 -2.16 -6.64 5.41
C SER A 81 -3.14 -6.93 6.53
N THR A 82 -4.37 -7.29 6.17
CA THR A 82 -5.36 -7.89 7.06
C THR A 82 -5.50 -9.37 6.72
N ARG A 83 -5.57 -10.22 7.74
CA ARG A 83 -5.90 -11.64 7.58
C ARG A 83 -7.00 -12.04 8.55
N ILE A 84 -7.89 -12.92 8.10
CA ILE A 84 -8.96 -13.52 8.88
C ILE A 84 -8.66 -15.02 8.98
N HIS A 85 -8.36 -15.51 10.18
CA HIS A 85 -8.09 -16.94 10.38
C HIS A 85 -8.85 -17.44 11.59
N HIS A 86 -9.67 -18.49 11.43
CA HIS A 86 -10.47 -19.05 12.53
C HIS A 86 -11.29 -18.02 13.35
N ARG A 87 -11.81 -16.97 12.69
CA ARG A 87 -12.53 -15.81 13.29
C ARG A 87 -11.65 -14.81 14.06
N GLU A 88 -10.34 -14.99 14.05
CA GLU A 88 -9.37 -14.00 14.51
C GLU A 88 -9.00 -13.07 13.36
N TYR A 89 -8.84 -11.79 13.67
CA TYR A 89 -8.43 -10.75 12.73
C TYR A 89 -7.01 -10.33 13.09
N THR A 90 -6.12 -10.34 12.10
CA THR A 90 -4.78 -9.80 12.24
C THR A 90 -4.61 -8.66 11.27
N PHE A 91 -4.17 -7.50 11.75
CA PHE A 91 -3.77 -6.35 10.95
C PHE A 91 -2.29 -6.07 11.18
N LYS A 92 -1.51 -6.02 10.11
CA LYS A 92 -0.11 -5.60 10.14
C LYS A 92 0.05 -4.31 9.35
N LEU A 93 0.77 -3.35 9.91
CA LEU A 93 1.14 -2.11 9.25
C LEU A 93 2.65 -1.93 9.24
N TRP A 94 3.19 -1.62 8.08
CA TRP A 94 4.59 -1.29 7.88
C TRP A 94 4.72 0.12 7.31
N VAL A 95 5.70 0.86 7.80
CA VAL A 95 6.07 2.21 7.36
C VAL A 95 7.46 2.18 6.74
N MET A 96 7.63 2.89 5.63
CA MET A 96 8.93 3.17 5.03
C MET A 96 9.47 4.48 5.59
N ASN A 97 10.41 4.39 6.53
CA ASN A 97 10.97 5.58 7.18
C ASN A 97 11.82 6.43 6.22
N GLU A 98 12.53 5.77 5.29
CA GLU A 98 13.31 6.42 4.25
C GLU A 98 12.78 5.99 2.88
N TYR A 99 12.18 6.93 2.18
CA TYR A 99 11.51 6.65 0.90
C TYR A 99 12.46 6.01 -0.12
N GLY A 100 12.03 4.88 -0.70
CA GLY A 100 12.78 4.09 -1.67
C GLY A 100 13.86 3.17 -1.08
N VAL A 101 14.10 3.18 0.23
CA VAL A 101 15.10 2.33 0.89
C VAL A 101 14.42 1.11 1.50
N LYS A 102 14.68 -0.08 0.94
CA LYS A 102 14.07 -1.36 1.38
C LYS A 102 14.29 -1.60 2.87
N GLU A 103 15.49 -1.39 3.35
CA GLU A 103 15.90 -1.68 4.74
C GLU A 103 15.25 -0.73 5.75
N SER A 104 14.64 0.37 5.29
CA SER A 104 13.95 1.34 6.14
C SER A 104 12.51 0.94 6.49
N TRP A 105 12.00 -0.12 5.87
CA TRP A 105 10.71 -0.68 6.24
C TRP A 105 10.72 -1.10 7.71
N ASN A 106 9.75 -0.62 8.47
CA ASN A 106 9.60 -0.91 9.88
C ASN A 106 8.14 -1.31 10.16
N GLN A 107 7.96 -2.43 10.88
CA GLN A 107 6.63 -2.85 11.32
C GLN A 107 6.17 -1.95 12.47
N LEU A 108 5.20 -1.08 12.19
CA LEU A 108 4.73 -0.09 13.16
C LEU A 108 3.88 -0.75 14.26
N PHE A 109 2.94 -1.63 13.88
CA PHE A 109 2.19 -2.45 14.82
C PHE A 109 1.55 -3.67 14.16
N THR A 110 1.24 -4.66 14.98
CA THR A 110 0.35 -5.78 14.67
C THR A 110 -0.76 -5.80 15.71
N ILE A 111 -2.01 -5.94 15.26
CA ILE A 111 -3.21 -6.02 16.10
C ILE A 111 -3.97 -7.28 15.72
#